data_AF-A0A971L5N2-F1
#
_entry.id   AF-A0A971L5N2-F1
#
_cell.length_a   1.000
_cell.length_b   1.000
_cell.length_c   1.000
_cell.angle_alpha   90.00
_cell.angle_beta   90.00
_cell.angle_gamma   90.00
#
_symmetry.space_group_name_H-M   'P 1'
#
loop_
_entity.id
_entity.type
_entity.pdbx_description
1 polymer ?
#
loop_
_entity_poly.entity_id
_entity_poly.type
_entity_poly.pdbx_seq_one_letter_code
_entity_poly.pdbx_strand_id
1 'polypeptide(L)'
;MKVTFPHMGNVWVILKTFLAGMGLEVIVPPPCTRRTLEIGVRQAPESACLPLKVNLGNFLEAKSLGADTIVMAGGVGPCRIGYYAQIQREILQDMGCDYEMIVLEPPDVHLSEVWDKLKYLKRRPWRKVLQGFILAWYKACAVDALEQEVMALRPLEAKPGLVDALYRKAILQIDAAGSKRQLRKIVRETVAEMVALPRQREYPILRIGVVGEIYTVLEPMVNLNLEKRLGAMGVEVVRKLFISRWINDNLFKGILPLPSHHAEKLAPPFLNHFVGGHGWESVGDTVAFARQGLDGVIQLAPLTCMPEIVAHSVMPAVQQATGLPVMTIYLDEQTGEAGLQTRLEAFFDMLQWQKGKRTG
;
A
#
# COMPACT_ATOMS: atom_id res chain seq x y z
N MET A 1 13.01 20.95 -13.84
CA MET A 1 11.89 20.21 -13.23
C MET A 1 11.97 18.75 -13.59
N LYS A 2 12.73 18.04 -12.77
CA LYS A 2 12.88 16.60 -12.65
C LYS A 2 12.11 16.17 -11.42
N VAL A 3 10.89 15.70 -11.64
CA VAL A 3 9.95 15.41 -10.55
C VAL A 3 10.19 14.02 -9.96
N THR A 4 10.10 13.92 -8.65
CA THR A 4 10.07 12.65 -7.90
C THR A 4 8.86 12.61 -6.98
N PHE A 5 8.62 11.47 -6.36
CA PHE A 5 7.48 11.19 -5.48
C PHE A 5 7.89 10.09 -4.49
N PRO A 6 7.20 9.92 -3.35
CA PRO A 6 7.54 8.85 -2.42
C PRO A 6 7.29 7.46 -3.04
N HIS A 7 8.24 6.55 -2.87
CA HIS A 7 8.05 5.15 -3.21
C HIS A 7 7.08 4.48 -2.22
N MET A 8 6.10 3.73 -2.73
CA MET A 8 5.13 2.94 -1.96
C MET A 8 4.66 1.75 -2.80
N GLY A 9 5.26 0.59 -2.60
CA GLY A 9 4.92 -0.62 -3.38
C GLY A 9 4.99 -0.36 -4.89
N ASN A 10 3.93 -0.68 -5.64
CA ASN A 10 3.87 -0.48 -7.09
C ASN A 10 3.26 0.86 -7.54
N VAL A 11 3.02 1.79 -6.61
CA VAL A 11 2.45 3.11 -6.92
C VAL A 11 3.32 3.90 -7.91
N TRP A 12 4.62 3.65 -7.92
CA TRP A 12 5.55 4.30 -8.83
C TRP A 12 5.19 4.12 -10.30
N VAL A 13 4.62 2.97 -10.69
CA VAL A 13 4.18 2.69 -12.07
C VAL A 13 3.11 3.68 -12.50
N ILE A 14 2.21 4.00 -11.58
CA ILE A 14 1.02 4.83 -11.79
C ILE A 14 1.45 6.31 -11.82
N LEU A 15 2.19 6.75 -10.81
CA LEU A 15 2.67 8.14 -10.71
C LEU A 15 3.63 8.49 -11.85
N LYS A 16 4.56 7.60 -12.20
CA LYS A 16 5.43 7.77 -13.36
C LYS A 16 4.64 7.95 -14.64
N THR A 17 3.65 7.09 -14.88
CA THR A 17 2.81 7.15 -16.09
C THR A 17 2.01 8.45 -16.15
N PHE A 18 1.43 8.87 -15.02
CA PHE A 18 0.65 10.11 -14.94
C PHE A 18 1.51 11.36 -15.17
N LEU A 19 2.61 11.51 -14.41
CA LEU A 19 3.50 12.68 -14.47
C LEU A 19 4.22 12.76 -15.83
N ALA A 20 4.68 11.64 -16.38
CA ALA A 20 5.24 11.60 -17.74
C ALA A 20 4.17 11.95 -18.81
N GLY A 21 2.91 11.55 -18.58
CA GLY A 21 1.76 11.96 -19.39
C GLY A 21 1.55 13.47 -19.42
N MET A 22 1.86 14.16 -18.32
CA MET A 22 1.86 15.62 -18.22
C MET A 22 3.05 16.29 -18.91
N GLY A 23 4.04 15.51 -19.35
CA GLY A 23 5.26 15.99 -20.03
C GLY A 23 6.40 16.33 -19.09
N LEU A 24 6.38 15.82 -17.86
CA LEU A 24 7.44 16.02 -16.88
C LEU A 24 8.53 14.95 -17.04
N GLU A 25 9.78 15.31 -16.77
CA GLU A 25 10.86 14.35 -16.57
C GLU A 25 10.70 13.73 -15.18
N VAL A 26 10.49 12.42 -15.11
CA VAL A 26 10.20 11.72 -13.85
C VAL A 26 11.43 10.93 -13.41
N ILE A 27 11.93 11.26 -12.22
CA ILE A 27 12.94 10.49 -11.50
C ILE A 27 12.20 9.57 -10.53
N VAL A 28 12.05 8.31 -10.93
CA VAL A 28 11.52 7.27 -10.05
C VAL A 28 12.57 6.99 -8.99
N PRO A 29 12.26 7.17 -7.70
CA PRO A 29 13.21 6.83 -6.66
C PRO A 29 13.49 5.32 -6.65
N PRO A 30 14.66 4.87 -6.18
CA PRO A 30 14.93 3.44 -6.07
C PRO A 30 13.93 2.76 -5.12
N PRO A 31 13.70 1.45 -5.26
CA PRO A 31 12.92 0.68 -4.29
C PRO A 31 13.47 0.87 -2.88
N CYS A 32 12.57 1.01 -1.90
CA CYS A 32 12.96 1.18 -0.52
C CYS A 32 13.79 -0.02 -0.02
N THR A 33 14.90 0.28 0.66
CA THR A 33 15.78 -0.72 1.27
C THR A 33 16.07 -0.36 2.74
N ARG A 34 16.78 -1.25 3.45
CA ARG A 34 17.33 -0.92 4.78
C ARG A 34 18.19 0.35 4.75
N ARG A 35 18.97 0.56 3.68
CA ARG A 35 19.72 1.80 3.47
C ARG A 35 18.81 3.02 3.38
N THR A 36 17.71 2.94 2.62
CA THR A 36 16.72 4.02 2.51
C THR A 36 16.19 4.40 3.90
N LEU A 37 15.82 3.41 4.71
CA LEU A 37 15.35 3.61 6.07
C LEU A 37 16.43 4.24 6.97
N GLU A 38 17.66 3.72 6.94
CA GLU A 38 18.78 4.25 7.74
C GLU A 38 19.09 5.71 7.42
N ILE A 39 19.04 6.10 6.14
CA ILE A 39 19.21 7.50 5.73
C ILE A 39 18.09 8.35 6.35
N GLY A 40 16.84 7.90 6.25
CA GLY A 40 15.68 8.61 6.76
C GLY A 40 15.66 8.78 8.28
N VAL A 41 15.97 7.72 9.02
CA VAL A 41 16.00 7.70 10.49
C VAL A 41 17.01 8.69 11.05
N ARG A 42 18.16 8.87 10.39
CA ARG A 42 19.19 9.83 10.82
C ARG A 42 18.75 11.29 10.78
N GLN A 43 17.75 11.62 9.96
CA GLN A 43 17.33 13.00 9.70
C GLN A 43 15.96 13.32 10.31
N ALA A 44 15.12 12.31 10.52
CA ALA A 44 13.77 12.50 11.01
C ALA A 44 13.72 12.59 12.54
N PRO A 45 12.73 13.30 13.10
CA PRO A 45 12.40 13.18 14.52
C PRO A 45 12.11 11.73 14.91
N GLU A 46 12.62 11.30 16.06
CA GLU A 46 12.41 9.94 16.58
C GLU A 46 10.92 9.60 16.70
N SER A 47 10.12 10.56 17.16
CA SER A 47 8.67 10.44 17.35
C SER A 47 7.85 10.50 16.05
N ALA A 48 8.50 10.65 14.89
CA ALA A 48 7.83 10.58 13.60
C ALA A 48 7.48 9.13 13.25
N CYS A 49 6.30 8.91 12.67
CA CYS A 49 5.94 7.58 12.20
C CYS A 49 6.79 7.15 11.00
N LEU A 50 6.97 5.84 10.87
CA LEU A 50 7.89 5.20 9.93
C LEU A 50 7.76 5.68 8.46
N PRO A 51 6.56 5.92 7.90
CA PRO A 51 6.42 6.41 6.52
C PRO A 51 7.13 7.75 6.26
N LEU A 52 7.12 8.67 7.23
CA LEU A 52 7.83 9.95 7.10
C LEU A 52 9.34 9.72 6.96
N LYS A 53 9.89 8.83 7.80
CA LYS A 53 11.32 8.48 7.80
C LYS A 53 11.72 7.85 6.47
N VAL A 54 10.98 6.85 6.01
CA VAL A 54 11.27 6.16 4.74
C VAL A 54 11.18 7.12 3.55
N ASN A 55 10.16 7.98 3.50
CA ASN A 55 10.02 8.98 2.45
C ASN A 55 11.21 9.95 2.40
N LEU A 56 11.73 10.41 3.55
CA LEU A 56 12.93 11.26 3.59
C LEU A 56 14.15 10.57 2.97
N GLY A 57 14.40 9.31 3.34
CA GLY A 57 15.49 8.54 2.75
C GLY A 57 15.32 8.41 1.24
N ASN A 58 14.10 8.15 0.79
CA ASN A 58 13.77 7.98 -0.61
C ASN A 58 13.94 9.28 -1.43
N PHE A 59 13.59 10.44 -0.85
CA PHE A 59 13.86 11.74 -1.46
C PHE A 59 15.35 12.03 -1.57
N LEU A 60 16.14 11.74 -0.53
CA LEU A 60 17.59 11.93 -0.59
C LEU A 60 18.25 11.03 -1.65
N GLU A 61 17.78 9.79 -1.79
CA GLU A 61 18.20 8.92 -2.88
C GLU A 61 17.79 9.49 -4.25
N ALA A 62 16.57 9.98 -4.41
CA ALA A 62 16.14 10.65 -5.64
C ALA A 62 16.94 11.93 -5.95
N LYS A 63 17.38 12.67 -4.93
CA LYS A 63 18.23 13.85 -5.09
C LYS A 63 19.55 13.50 -5.75
N SER A 64 20.15 12.38 -5.33
CA SER A 64 21.39 11.87 -5.92
C SER A 64 21.25 11.48 -7.40
N LEU A 65 20.02 11.17 -7.84
CA LEU A 65 19.67 10.92 -9.25
C LEU A 65 19.31 12.20 -10.02
N GLY A 66 19.36 13.36 -9.37
CA GLY A 66 19.13 14.67 -9.97
C GLY A 66 17.70 15.19 -9.87
N ALA A 67 16.84 14.63 -9.01
CA ALA A 67 15.51 15.20 -8.77
C ALA A 67 15.60 16.61 -8.14
N ASP A 68 14.78 17.54 -8.64
CA ASP A 68 14.72 18.94 -8.14
C ASP A 68 13.33 19.30 -7.58
N THR A 69 12.30 18.49 -7.84
CA THR A 69 10.93 18.73 -7.41
C THR A 69 10.31 17.47 -6.80
N ILE A 70 9.64 17.59 -5.66
CA ILE A 70 8.88 16.51 -5.01
C ILE A 70 7.39 16.75 -5.23
N VAL A 71 6.69 15.74 -5.73
CA VAL A 71 5.22 15.68 -5.72
C VAL A 71 4.78 14.79 -4.57
N MET A 72 4.12 15.38 -3.59
CA MET A 72 3.68 14.72 -2.36
C MET A 72 2.15 14.75 -2.25
N ALA A 73 1.56 13.64 -1.82
CA ALA A 73 0.16 13.65 -1.42
C ALA A 73 0.01 14.34 -0.06
N GLY A 74 -0.90 15.31 0.04
CA GLY A 74 -1.35 15.84 1.32
C GLY A 74 -2.41 14.94 1.94
N GLY A 75 -2.93 15.34 3.10
CA GLY A 75 -4.03 14.64 3.75
C GLY A 75 -4.90 15.58 4.56
N VAL A 76 -6.17 15.21 4.66
CA VAL A 76 -7.18 15.96 5.40
C VAL A 76 -7.61 15.12 6.59
N GLY A 77 -7.75 15.76 7.76
CA GLY A 77 -8.14 15.10 8.99
C GLY A 77 -6.98 14.85 9.95
N PRO A 78 -7.20 14.06 11.01
CA PRO A 78 -6.30 14.03 12.18
C PRO A 78 -5.04 13.18 11.97
N CYS A 79 -4.82 12.64 10.77
CA CYS A 79 -3.62 11.88 10.44
C CYS A 79 -2.43 12.82 10.17
N ARG A 80 -1.23 12.42 10.65
CA ARG A 80 0.00 13.22 10.51
C ARG A 80 0.46 13.38 9.05
N ILE A 81 -0.03 12.57 8.10
CA ILE A 81 0.29 12.72 6.67
C ILE A 81 0.01 14.14 6.14
N GLY A 82 -0.98 14.85 6.69
CA GLY A 82 -1.26 16.24 6.34
C GLY A 82 -0.12 17.21 6.63
N TYR A 83 0.82 16.87 7.52
CA TYR A 83 1.98 17.68 7.88
C TYR A 83 3.30 17.16 7.30
N TYR A 84 3.29 16.01 6.59
CA TYR A 84 4.52 15.40 6.10
C TYR A 84 5.29 16.34 5.19
N ALA A 85 4.60 16.94 4.22
CA ALA A 85 5.25 17.81 3.25
C ALA A 85 5.98 18.99 3.93
N GLN A 86 5.35 19.62 4.91
CA GLN A 86 5.91 20.78 5.62
C GLN A 86 7.14 20.37 6.43
N ILE A 87 7.02 19.31 7.24
CA ILE A 87 8.13 18.81 8.07
C ILE A 87 9.29 18.34 7.19
N GLN A 88 8.99 17.59 6.12
CA GLN A 88 10.03 17.08 5.21
C GLN A 88 10.70 18.22 4.43
N ARG A 89 9.96 19.28 4.07
CA ARG A 89 10.53 20.47 3.44
C ARG A 89 11.53 21.15 4.37
N GLU A 90 11.17 21.39 5.63
CA GLU A 90 12.06 22.02 6.61
C GLU A 90 13.34 21.19 6.82
N ILE A 91 13.20 19.87 7.04
CA ILE A 91 14.34 18.96 7.20
C ILE A 91 15.25 18.99 5.96
N LEU A 92 14.68 18.91 4.76
CA LEU A 92 15.47 18.93 3.52
C LEU A 92 16.17 20.28 3.32
N GLN A 93 15.52 21.40 3.67
CA GLN A 93 16.12 22.73 3.60
C GLN A 93 17.30 22.88 4.58
N ASP A 94 17.14 22.41 5.82
CA ASP A 94 18.22 22.43 6.82
C ASP A 94 19.44 21.60 6.39
N MET A 95 19.21 20.56 5.59
CA MET A 95 20.27 19.74 4.98
C MET A 95 20.90 20.39 3.72
N GLY A 96 20.46 21.58 3.31
CA GLY A 96 20.90 22.23 2.07
C GLY A 96 20.39 21.52 0.80
N CYS A 97 19.35 20.70 0.91
CA CYS A 97 18.72 20.02 -0.22
C CYS A 97 17.56 20.86 -0.75
N ASP A 98 17.87 21.75 -1.70
CA ASP A 98 16.85 22.58 -2.34
C ASP A 98 15.90 21.74 -3.19
N TYR A 99 14.69 21.55 -2.69
CA TYR A 99 13.58 20.91 -3.38
C TYR A 99 12.42 21.88 -3.55
N GLU A 100 11.86 21.97 -4.76
CA GLU A 100 10.52 22.48 -4.93
C GLU A 100 9.53 21.40 -4.48
N MET A 101 8.64 21.70 -3.53
CA MET A 101 7.68 20.70 -3.04
C MET A 101 6.25 21.08 -3.37
N ILE A 102 5.61 20.26 -4.19
CA ILE A 102 4.24 20.42 -4.68
C ILE A 102 3.35 19.42 -3.95
N VAL A 103 2.45 19.95 -3.12
CA VAL A 103 1.52 19.15 -2.31
C VAL A 103 0.18 19.07 -3.02
N LEU A 104 -0.25 17.86 -3.35
CA LEU A 104 -1.58 17.58 -3.90
C LEU A 104 -2.50 17.15 -2.77
N GLU A 105 -3.38 18.05 -2.34
CA GLU A 105 -4.39 17.75 -1.33
C GLU A 105 -5.64 17.11 -1.97
N PRO A 106 -6.38 16.28 -1.22
CA PRO A 106 -7.67 15.76 -1.67
C PRO A 106 -8.62 16.88 -2.15
N PRO A 107 -9.40 16.64 -3.21
CA PRO A 107 -10.24 17.66 -3.84
C PRO A 107 -11.36 18.19 -2.94
N ASP A 108 -11.69 17.52 -1.84
CA ASP A 108 -12.80 17.91 -0.95
C ASP A 108 -12.60 19.21 -0.18
N VAL A 109 -11.39 19.79 -0.20
CA VAL A 109 -11.07 21.02 0.55
C VAL A 109 -10.71 22.19 -0.40
N HIS A 110 -9.89 21.96 -1.43
CA HIS A 110 -9.41 23.04 -2.32
C HIS A 110 -9.33 22.63 -3.81
N LEU A 111 -10.48 22.44 -4.47
CA LEU A 111 -10.55 22.11 -5.92
C LEU A 111 -9.76 23.09 -6.82
N SER A 112 -9.81 24.39 -6.53
CA SER A 112 -9.10 25.42 -7.31
C SER A 112 -7.58 25.27 -7.20
N GLU A 113 -7.06 24.98 -6.01
CA GLU A 113 -5.62 24.86 -5.78
C GLU A 113 -5.03 23.61 -6.42
N VAL A 114 -5.75 22.49 -6.38
CA VAL A 114 -5.36 21.27 -7.10
C VAL A 114 -5.28 21.55 -8.59
N TRP A 115 -6.28 22.25 -9.13
CA TRP A 115 -6.34 22.60 -10.54
C TRP A 115 -5.19 23.55 -10.95
N ASP A 116 -4.84 24.53 -10.11
CA ASP A 116 -3.76 25.46 -10.39
C ASP A 116 -2.38 24.80 -10.29
N LYS A 117 -2.16 23.90 -9.32
CA LYS A 117 -0.96 23.05 -9.23
C LYS A 117 -0.84 22.12 -10.44
N LEU A 118 -1.95 21.54 -10.91
CA LEU A 118 -1.97 20.71 -12.12
C LEU A 118 -1.66 21.53 -13.39
N LYS A 119 -2.19 22.75 -13.50
CA LYS A 119 -1.84 23.67 -14.60
C LYS A 119 -0.35 24.02 -14.57
N TYR A 120 0.20 24.28 -13.40
CA TYR A 120 1.62 24.61 -13.22
C TYR A 120 2.54 23.45 -13.65
N LEU A 121 2.17 22.24 -13.27
CA LEU A 121 2.91 21.01 -13.62
C LEU A 121 2.74 20.61 -15.10
N LYS A 122 1.67 21.05 -15.77
CA LYS A 122 1.36 20.63 -17.15
C LYS A 122 2.35 21.22 -18.16
N ARG A 123 2.98 20.35 -18.95
CA ARG A 123 3.85 20.72 -20.10
C ARG A 123 3.30 20.24 -21.45
N ARG A 124 2.18 19.52 -21.44
CA ARG A 124 1.52 18.95 -22.64
C ARG A 124 0.05 19.35 -22.75
N PRO A 125 -0.57 19.28 -23.95
CA PRO A 125 -2.00 19.56 -24.11
C PRO A 125 -2.89 18.69 -23.21
N TRP A 126 -4.05 19.21 -22.80
CA TRP A 126 -4.98 18.50 -21.89
C TRP A 126 -5.42 17.13 -22.41
N ARG A 127 -5.51 16.95 -23.73
CA ARG A 127 -5.78 15.63 -24.34
C ARG A 127 -4.71 14.58 -23.97
N LYS A 128 -3.43 14.98 -23.94
CA LYS A 128 -2.32 14.09 -23.57
C LYS A 128 -2.26 13.83 -22.07
N VAL A 129 -2.56 14.85 -21.26
CA VAL A 129 -2.72 14.70 -19.80
C VAL A 129 -3.82 13.68 -19.49
N LEU A 130 -4.99 13.83 -20.11
CA LEU A 130 -6.11 12.91 -19.93
C LEU A 130 -5.77 11.49 -20.40
N GLN A 131 -5.07 11.34 -21.53
CA GLN A 131 -4.58 10.03 -21.99
C GLN A 131 -3.62 9.39 -20.98
N GLY A 132 -2.68 10.16 -20.43
CA GLY A 132 -1.75 9.69 -19.40
C GLY A 132 -2.46 9.25 -18.13
N PHE A 133 -3.45 10.02 -17.70
CA PHE A 133 -4.29 9.70 -16.55
C PHE A 133 -5.12 8.43 -16.75
N ILE A 134 -5.79 8.31 -17.90
CA ILE A 134 -6.56 7.09 -18.26
C ILE A 134 -5.64 5.87 -18.30
N LEU A 135 -4.43 6.00 -18.87
CA LEU A 135 -3.47 4.91 -18.89
C LEU A 135 -2.99 4.55 -17.48
N ALA A 136 -2.68 5.54 -16.64
CA ALA A 136 -2.28 5.34 -15.25
C ALA A 136 -3.37 4.61 -14.45
N TRP A 137 -4.64 4.97 -14.64
CA TRP A 137 -5.79 4.26 -14.07
C TRP A 137 -5.82 2.79 -14.50
N TYR A 138 -5.70 2.49 -15.80
CA TYR A 138 -5.68 1.11 -16.26
C TYR A 138 -4.45 0.32 -15.76
N LYS A 139 -3.31 0.98 -15.56
CA LYS A 139 -2.15 0.36 -14.93
C LYS A 139 -2.42 0.04 -13.47
N ALA A 140 -3.05 0.94 -12.71
CA ALA A 140 -3.46 0.68 -11.33
C ALA A 140 -4.35 -0.57 -11.24
N CYS A 141 -5.39 -0.66 -12.07
CA CYS A 141 -6.25 -1.84 -12.10
C CYS A 141 -5.51 -3.12 -12.51
N ALA A 142 -4.54 -3.04 -13.43
CA ALA A 142 -3.76 -4.19 -13.87
C ALA A 142 -2.81 -4.70 -12.77
N VAL A 143 -2.17 -3.78 -12.04
CA VAL A 143 -1.32 -4.10 -10.89
C VAL A 143 -2.15 -4.75 -9.80
N ASP A 144 -3.27 -4.15 -9.40
CA ASP A 144 -4.14 -4.69 -8.35
C ASP A 144 -4.70 -6.07 -8.71
N ALA A 145 -5.04 -6.31 -9.98
CA ALA A 145 -5.48 -7.61 -10.44
C ALA A 145 -4.39 -8.68 -10.29
N LEU A 146 -3.14 -8.35 -10.65
CA LEU A 146 -2.03 -9.28 -10.45
C LEU A 146 -1.71 -9.49 -8.97
N GLU A 147 -1.78 -8.45 -8.13
CA GLU A 147 -1.57 -8.59 -6.68
C GLU A 147 -2.56 -9.59 -6.07
N GLN A 148 -3.84 -9.54 -6.45
CA GLN A 148 -4.86 -10.49 -5.98
C GLN A 148 -4.54 -11.93 -6.38
N GLU A 149 -4.15 -12.15 -7.64
CA GLU A 149 -3.79 -13.48 -8.14
C GLU A 149 -2.53 -14.02 -7.44
N VAL A 150 -1.54 -13.15 -7.22
CA VAL A 150 -0.33 -13.51 -6.48
C VAL A 150 -0.66 -13.92 -5.04
N MET A 151 -1.52 -13.17 -4.34
CA MET A 151 -1.94 -13.50 -2.98
C MET A 151 -2.66 -14.87 -2.90
N ALA A 152 -3.46 -15.19 -3.91
CA ALA A 152 -4.20 -16.47 -4.00
C ALA A 152 -3.32 -17.66 -4.40
N LEU A 153 -2.30 -17.43 -5.24
CA LEU A 153 -1.47 -18.50 -5.81
C LEU A 153 -0.19 -18.77 -5.02
N ARG A 154 0.37 -17.78 -4.31
CA ARG A 154 1.57 -17.96 -3.46
C ARG A 154 1.50 -19.14 -2.48
N PRO A 155 0.40 -19.38 -1.73
CA PRO A 155 0.32 -20.53 -0.82
C PRO A 155 0.28 -21.89 -1.51
N LEU A 156 0.05 -21.92 -2.83
CA LEU A 156 -0.06 -23.16 -3.60
C LEU A 156 1.25 -23.55 -4.29
N GLU A 157 2.29 -22.73 -4.22
CA GLU A 157 3.54 -22.95 -4.94
C GLU A 157 4.25 -24.23 -4.48
N ALA A 158 4.67 -25.08 -5.42
CA ALA A 158 5.55 -26.20 -5.07
C ALA A 158 6.97 -25.75 -4.69
N LYS A 159 7.40 -24.60 -5.19
CA LYS A 159 8.67 -23.97 -4.84
C LYS A 159 8.44 -22.49 -4.58
N PRO A 160 8.71 -21.99 -3.36
CA PRO A 160 8.48 -20.60 -3.01
C PRO A 160 9.16 -19.63 -3.99
N GLY A 161 8.39 -18.63 -4.45
CA GLY A 161 8.90 -17.48 -5.21
C GLY A 161 8.83 -17.58 -6.74
N LEU A 162 8.22 -18.63 -7.30
CA LEU A 162 7.99 -18.76 -8.74
C LEU A 162 6.97 -17.74 -9.26
N VAL A 163 5.82 -17.63 -8.60
CA VAL A 163 4.78 -16.62 -8.76
C VAL A 163 5.38 -15.23 -8.59
N ASP A 164 6.20 -15.00 -7.56
CA ASP A 164 6.84 -13.69 -7.35
C ASP A 164 7.82 -13.32 -8.50
N ALA A 165 8.48 -14.30 -9.11
CA ALA A 165 9.32 -14.06 -10.29
C ALA A 165 8.50 -13.63 -11.51
N LEU A 166 7.38 -14.31 -11.79
CA LEU A 166 6.45 -13.92 -12.85
C LEU A 166 5.84 -12.54 -12.59
N TYR A 167 5.45 -12.28 -11.34
CA TYR A 167 4.89 -11.01 -10.91
C TYR A 167 5.87 -9.84 -11.15
N ARG A 168 7.12 -9.96 -10.71
CA ARG A 168 8.15 -8.92 -10.95
C ARG A 168 8.34 -8.63 -12.44
N LYS A 169 8.39 -9.67 -13.26
CA LYS A 169 8.48 -9.53 -14.73
C LYS A 169 7.25 -8.79 -15.28
N ALA A 170 6.06 -9.14 -14.83
CA ALA A 170 4.81 -8.52 -15.27
C ALA A 170 4.71 -7.04 -14.87
N ILE A 171 5.18 -6.65 -13.68
CA ILE A 171 5.21 -5.23 -13.28
C ILE A 171 6.06 -4.38 -14.23
N LEU A 172 7.23 -4.87 -14.65
CA LEU A 172 8.07 -4.18 -15.64
C LEU A 172 7.38 -4.11 -17.02
N GLN A 173 6.67 -5.16 -17.42
CA GLN A 173 5.88 -5.14 -18.66
C GLN A 173 4.71 -4.15 -18.58
N ILE A 174 4.04 -4.04 -17.43
CA ILE A 174 2.97 -3.06 -17.18
C ILE A 174 3.52 -1.63 -17.22
N ASP A 175 4.71 -1.39 -16.65
CA ASP A 175 5.38 -0.09 -16.74
C ASP A 175 5.65 0.31 -18.20
N ALA A 176 6.16 -0.63 -19.01
CA ALA A 176 6.43 -0.39 -20.43
C ALA A 176 5.16 -0.31 -21.31
N ALA A 177 4.01 -0.78 -20.83
CA ALA A 177 2.78 -0.84 -21.63
C ALA A 177 2.18 0.56 -21.89
N GLY A 178 1.78 0.80 -23.14
CA GLY A 178 1.23 2.08 -23.61
C GLY A 178 -0.29 2.07 -23.84
N SER A 179 -0.97 0.93 -23.65
CA SER A 179 -2.40 0.83 -23.95
C SER A 179 -3.14 -0.18 -23.08
N LYS A 180 -4.46 0.05 -22.90
CA LYS A 180 -5.38 -0.88 -22.22
C LYS A 180 -5.36 -2.30 -22.81
N ARG A 181 -5.22 -2.43 -24.13
CA ARG A 181 -5.18 -3.74 -24.81
C ARG A 181 -3.92 -4.52 -24.42
N GLN A 182 -2.76 -3.85 -24.40
CA GLN A 182 -1.51 -4.45 -23.93
C GLN A 182 -1.60 -4.86 -22.46
N LEU A 183 -2.12 -3.98 -21.59
CA LEU A 183 -2.30 -4.29 -20.17
C LEU A 183 -3.16 -5.53 -19.93
N ARG A 184 -4.32 -5.61 -20.60
CA ARG A 184 -5.19 -6.81 -20.52
C ARG A 184 -4.50 -8.08 -21.00
N LYS A 185 -3.66 -7.96 -22.04
CA LYS A 185 -2.89 -9.09 -22.56
C LYS A 185 -1.86 -9.56 -21.53
N ILE A 186 -1.06 -8.63 -20.98
CA ILE A 186 -0.04 -8.92 -19.95
C ILE A 186 -0.66 -9.60 -18.74
N VAL A 187 -1.75 -9.06 -18.19
CA VAL A 187 -2.42 -9.66 -17.03
C VAL A 187 -2.89 -11.08 -17.36
N ARG A 188 -3.58 -11.28 -18.48
CA ARG A 188 -4.10 -12.60 -18.86
C ARG A 188 -2.98 -13.64 -19.06
N GLU A 189 -1.93 -13.28 -19.76
CA GLU A 189 -0.79 -14.17 -20.03
C GLU A 189 -0.05 -14.51 -18.73
N THR A 190 0.21 -13.51 -17.90
CA THR A 190 0.89 -13.70 -16.61
C THR A 190 0.08 -14.62 -15.69
N VAL A 191 -1.23 -14.40 -15.57
CA VAL A 191 -2.10 -15.25 -14.74
C VAL A 191 -2.15 -16.68 -15.29
N ALA A 192 -2.23 -16.86 -16.61
CA ALA A 192 -2.17 -18.19 -17.21
C ALA A 192 -0.84 -18.91 -16.90
N GLU A 193 0.29 -18.19 -16.99
CA GLU A 193 1.61 -18.70 -16.60
C GLU A 193 1.67 -19.08 -15.11
N MET A 194 1.15 -18.22 -14.22
CA MET A 194 1.11 -18.48 -12.77
C MET A 194 0.23 -19.69 -12.43
N VAL A 195 -0.93 -19.82 -13.07
CA VAL A 195 -1.86 -20.93 -12.86
C VAL A 195 -1.26 -22.25 -13.29
N ALA A 196 -0.44 -22.25 -14.34
CA ALA A 196 0.24 -23.43 -14.88
C ALA A 196 1.47 -23.88 -14.06
N LEU A 197 1.91 -23.10 -13.07
CA LEU A 197 3.03 -23.48 -12.22
C LEU A 197 2.73 -24.77 -11.41
N PRO A 198 3.77 -25.59 -11.13
CA PRO A 198 3.62 -26.75 -10.26
C PRO A 198 3.11 -26.34 -8.88
N ARG A 199 2.15 -27.11 -8.35
CA ARG A 199 1.51 -26.83 -7.06
C ARG A 199 1.77 -27.93 -6.06
N GLN A 200 1.98 -27.56 -4.81
CA GLN A 200 1.96 -28.49 -3.69
C GLN A 200 0.61 -28.35 -2.97
N ARG A 201 0.00 -29.48 -2.62
CA ARG A 201 -1.24 -29.52 -1.84
C ARG A 201 -1.04 -30.46 -0.68
N GLU A 202 -0.77 -29.90 0.48
CA GLU A 202 -0.90 -30.56 1.77
C GLU A 202 -1.51 -29.49 2.68
N TYR A 203 -2.64 -29.78 3.32
CA TYR A 203 -3.37 -28.93 4.30
C TYR A 203 -4.41 -27.92 3.80
N PRO A 204 -5.47 -27.65 4.61
CA PRO A 204 -6.44 -26.59 4.34
C PRO A 204 -5.77 -25.21 4.44
N ILE A 205 -5.90 -24.42 3.38
CA ILE A 205 -5.30 -23.08 3.30
C ILE A 205 -5.96 -22.16 4.33
N LEU A 206 -5.14 -21.53 5.17
CA LEU A 206 -5.59 -20.46 6.04
C LEU A 206 -5.76 -19.18 5.23
N ARG A 207 -6.86 -18.48 5.44
CA ARG A 207 -7.14 -17.17 4.83
C ARG A 207 -6.99 -16.10 5.89
N ILE A 208 -5.92 -15.31 5.79
CA ILE A 208 -5.61 -14.26 6.77
C ILE A 208 -5.82 -12.88 6.14
N GLY A 209 -6.66 -12.08 6.78
CA GLY A 209 -6.90 -10.70 6.40
C GLY A 209 -5.72 -9.82 6.77
N VAL A 210 -5.31 -8.88 5.92
CA VAL A 210 -4.35 -7.82 6.27
C VAL A 210 -5.06 -6.48 6.22
N VAL A 211 -5.02 -5.76 7.34
CA VAL A 211 -5.57 -4.39 7.49
C VAL A 211 -4.48 -3.49 8.07
N GLY A 212 -4.68 -2.18 8.04
CA GLY A 212 -3.73 -1.25 8.64
C GLY A 212 -3.51 0.03 7.87
N GLU A 213 -2.47 0.76 8.29
CA GLU A 213 -2.05 2.00 7.66
C GLU A 213 -1.52 1.74 6.24
N ILE A 214 -2.00 2.51 5.27
CA ILE A 214 -1.76 2.27 3.84
C ILE A 214 -0.31 2.14 3.44
N TYR A 215 0.57 3.02 3.90
CA TYR A 215 1.97 2.96 3.51
C TYR A 215 2.62 1.69 4.04
N THR A 216 2.34 1.37 5.29
CA THR A 216 2.86 0.18 5.97
C THR A 216 2.34 -1.12 5.34
N VAL A 217 1.09 -1.14 4.92
CA VAL A 217 0.49 -2.29 4.23
C VAL A 217 1.04 -2.46 2.81
N LEU A 218 1.24 -1.36 2.08
CA LEU A 218 1.60 -1.42 0.66
C LEU A 218 3.11 -1.48 0.39
N GLU A 219 3.96 -0.93 1.26
CA GLU A 219 5.41 -0.89 1.05
C GLU A 219 6.09 -2.16 1.62
N PRO A 220 6.54 -3.11 0.76
CA PRO A 220 7.00 -4.41 1.22
C PRO A 220 8.27 -4.35 2.08
N MET A 221 9.12 -3.35 1.89
CA MET A 221 10.30 -3.20 2.75
C MET A 221 9.90 -2.88 4.18
N VAL A 222 8.90 -2.01 4.37
CA VAL A 222 8.45 -1.54 5.69
C VAL A 222 7.78 -2.64 6.50
N ASN A 223 6.95 -3.46 5.86
CA ASN A 223 6.33 -4.61 6.54
C ASN A 223 7.15 -5.90 6.47
N LEU A 224 8.43 -5.81 6.08
CA LEU A 224 9.36 -6.94 6.00
C LEU A 224 8.84 -8.08 5.10
N ASN A 225 8.16 -7.71 4.01
CA ASN A 225 7.53 -8.61 3.05
C ASN A 225 6.50 -9.56 3.68
N LEU A 226 5.67 -9.06 4.61
CA LEU A 226 4.66 -9.84 5.33
C LEU A 226 3.87 -10.78 4.42
N GLU A 227 3.32 -10.25 3.33
CA GLU A 227 2.46 -11.04 2.43
C GLU A 227 3.21 -12.20 1.77
N LYS A 228 4.50 -12.02 1.48
CA LYS A 228 5.35 -13.09 0.93
C LYS A 228 5.65 -14.15 1.98
N ARG A 229 5.96 -13.73 3.21
CA ARG A 229 6.23 -14.64 4.34
C ARG A 229 5.01 -15.50 4.64
N LEU A 230 3.83 -14.89 4.75
CA LEU A 230 2.57 -15.60 4.95
C LEU A 230 2.30 -16.59 3.82
N GLY A 231 2.44 -16.18 2.55
CA GLY A 231 2.24 -17.11 1.44
C GLY A 231 3.26 -18.26 1.41
N ALA A 232 4.52 -18.01 1.78
CA ALA A 232 5.52 -19.08 1.93
C ALA A 232 5.19 -20.06 3.09
N MET A 233 4.39 -19.63 4.07
CA MET A 233 3.83 -20.48 5.12
C MET A 233 2.53 -21.18 4.70
N GLY A 234 2.09 -21.06 3.45
CA GLY A 234 0.86 -21.69 2.96
C GLY A 234 -0.42 -20.91 3.29
N VAL A 235 -0.31 -19.61 3.59
CA VAL A 235 -1.45 -18.72 3.87
C VAL A 235 -1.88 -17.95 2.63
N GLU A 236 -3.18 -17.98 2.32
CA GLU A 236 -3.80 -17.03 1.39
C GLU A 236 -4.00 -15.70 2.11
N VAL A 237 -3.30 -14.67 1.64
CA VAL A 237 -3.45 -13.33 2.17
C VAL A 237 -4.67 -12.68 1.51
N VAL A 238 -5.53 -12.06 2.31
CA VAL A 238 -6.68 -11.32 1.80
C VAL A 238 -6.57 -9.89 2.26
N ARG A 239 -6.59 -8.94 1.33
CA ARG A 239 -6.55 -7.52 1.62
C ARG A 239 -7.56 -6.81 0.73
N LYS A 240 -8.11 -5.69 1.20
CA LYS A 240 -9.03 -4.87 0.40
C LYS A 240 -8.50 -3.48 0.06
N LEU A 241 -7.40 -3.09 0.68
CA LEU A 241 -6.65 -1.89 0.40
C LEU A 241 -5.83 -2.05 -0.88
N PHE A 242 -6.34 -1.54 -2.00
CA PHE A 242 -5.68 -1.58 -3.30
C PHE A 242 -5.58 -0.18 -3.88
N ILE A 243 -4.60 0.08 -4.74
CA ILE A 243 -4.35 1.45 -5.20
C ILE A 243 -5.46 1.98 -6.11
N SER A 244 -5.97 1.19 -7.05
CA SER A 244 -7.07 1.64 -7.91
C SER A 244 -8.33 1.92 -7.10
N ARG A 245 -8.59 1.12 -6.06
CA ARG A 245 -9.70 1.35 -5.13
C ARG A 245 -9.47 2.61 -4.30
N TRP A 246 -8.30 2.77 -3.70
CA TRP A 246 -7.94 3.98 -2.95
C TRP A 246 -8.07 5.24 -3.80
N ILE A 247 -7.60 5.20 -5.04
CA ILE A 247 -7.76 6.29 -6.02
C ILE A 247 -9.25 6.55 -6.30
N ASN A 248 -10.06 5.52 -6.52
CA ASN A 248 -11.50 5.68 -6.75
C ASN A 248 -12.19 6.37 -5.58
N ASP A 249 -11.94 5.87 -4.38
CA ASP A 249 -12.65 6.29 -3.18
C ASP A 249 -12.22 7.72 -2.79
N ASN A 250 -10.92 8.04 -2.86
CA ASN A 250 -10.37 9.33 -2.40
C ASN A 250 -10.33 10.43 -3.48
N LEU A 251 -10.18 10.10 -4.77
CA LEU A 251 -10.13 11.12 -5.83
C LEU A 251 -11.44 11.25 -6.61
N PHE A 252 -12.23 10.18 -6.71
CA PHE A 252 -13.45 10.15 -7.52
C PHE A 252 -14.71 9.86 -6.73
N LYS A 253 -14.65 9.82 -5.39
CA LYS A 253 -15.80 9.55 -4.51
C LYS A 253 -16.53 8.25 -4.87
N GLY A 254 -15.79 7.24 -5.36
CA GLY A 254 -16.34 5.93 -5.71
C GLY A 254 -17.10 5.85 -7.03
N ILE A 255 -17.03 6.87 -7.91
CA ILE A 255 -17.82 6.93 -9.16
C ILE A 255 -17.33 5.91 -10.22
N LEU A 256 -16.07 5.50 -10.18
CA LEU A 256 -15.53 4.56 -11.18
C LEU A 256 -16.07 3.14 -10.96
N PRO A 257 -16.19 2.32 -12.03
CA PRO A 257 -16.84 1.00 -11.98
C PRO A 257 -15.95 -0.07 -11.35
N LEU A 258 -15.53 0.16 -10.10
CA LEU A 258 -14.98 -0.84 -9.20
C LEU A 258 -16.04 -1.15 -8.13
N PRO A 259 -16.09 -2.38 -7.60
CA PRO A 259 -16.99 -2.69 -6.49
C PRO A 259 -16.74 -1.70 -5.36
N SER A 260 -17.76 -0.94 -4.96
CA SER A 260 -17.61 0.05 -3.91
C SER A 260 -17.18 -0.63 -2.62
N HIS A 261 -16.22 -0.02 -1.94
CA HIS A 261 -15.80 -0.44 -0.62
C HIS A 261 -16.36 0.53 0.38
N HIS A 262 -17.21 0.04 1.26
CA HIS A 262 -17.70 0.85 2.36
C HIS A 262 -17.39 0.16 3.68
N ALA A 263 -16.11 -0.15 3.90
CA ALA A 263 -15.68 -0.79 5.14
C ALA A 263 -16.03 0.06 6.35
N GLU A 264 -15.91 1.39 6.24
CA GLU A 264 -16.28 2.36 7.27
C GLU A 264 -17.70 2.17 7.80
N LYS A 265 -18.64 1.71 6.95
CA LYS A 265 -20.04 1.45 7.36
C LYS A 265 -20.19 0.22 8.25
N LEU A 266 -19.18 -0.65 8.29
CA LEU A 266 -19.16 -1.88 9.09
C LEU A 266 -18.39 -1.70 10.41
N ALA A 267 -17.74 -0.55 10.61
CA ALA A 267 -17.00 -0.28 11.83
C ALA A 267 -17.89 0.04 13.04
N PRO A 268 -19.04 0.74 12.91
CA PRO A 268 -20.03 0.80 14.00
C PRO A 268 -20.56 -0.59 14.37
N PRO A 269 -20.81 -0.88 15.67
CA PRO A 269 -20.73 0.05 16.80
C PRO A 269 -19.33 0.19 17.43
N PHE A 270 -18.33 -0.54 16.93
CA PHE A 270 -17.00 -0.63 17.54
C PHE A 270 -16.21 0.67 17.38
N LEU A 271 -16.33 1.33 16.24
CA LEU A 271 -15.74 2.64 16.00
C LEU A 271 -16.72 3.54 15.25
N ASN A 272 -17.29 4.50 15.98
CA ASN A 272 -18.41 5.32 15.52
C ASN A 272 -17.99 6.65 14.86
N HIS A 273 -16.70 6.98 14.92
CA HIS A 273 -16.17 8.25 14.42
C HIS A 273 -14.94 8.03 13.57
N PHE A 274 -14.77 8.91 12.58
CA PHE A 274 -13.56 8.96 11.77
C PHE A 274 -12.38 9.42 12.62
N VAL A 275 -11.34 8.59 12.69
CA VAL A 275 -10.13 8.82 13.50
C VAL A 275 -8.92 9.23 12.65
N GLY A 276 -9.14 9.56 11.38
CA GLY A 276 -8.07 9.81 10.40
C GLY A 276 -7.47 8.54 9.84
N GLY A 277 -6.60 8.67 8.85
CA GLY A 277 -5.86 7.54 8.29
C GLY A 277 -6.77 6.41 7.81
N HIS A 278 -6.40 5.17 8.10
CA HIS A 278 -7.15 3.96 7.72
C HIS A 278 -7.79 3.25 8.92
N GLY A 279 -7.83 3.89 10.10
CA GLY A 279 -8.29 3.24 11.33
C GLY A 279 -9.76 2.82 11.26
N TRP A 280 -10.59 3.59 10.55
CA TRP A 280 -12.01 3.29 10.40
C TRP A 280 -12.24 2.09 9.47
N GLU A 281 -11.52 2.08 8.36
CA GLU A 281 -11.48 1.02 7.36
C GLU A 281 -10.91 -0.27 7.95
N SER A 282 -9.85 -0.20 8.76
CA SER A 282 -9.23 -1.36 9.41
C SER A 282 -10.22 -2.12 10.31
N VAL A 283 -11.02 -1.41 11.11
CA VAL A 283 -12.08 -2.01 11.96
C VAL A 283 -13.17 -2.59 11.07
N GLY A 284 -13.65 -1.82 10.11
CA GLY A 284 -14.71 -2.23 9.20
C GLY A 284 -14.37 -3.46 8.35
N ASP A 285 -13.13 -3.54 7.89
CA ASP A 285 -12.61 -4.68 7.14
C ASP A 285 -12.45 -5.91 7.99
N THR A 286 -12.04 -5.75 9.25
CA THR A 286 -11.99 -6.87 10.19
C THR A 286 -13.38 -7.49 10.39
N VAL A 287 -14.42 -6.66 10.56
CA VAL A 287 -15.82 -7.12 10.63
C VAL A 287 -16.25 -7.80 9.33
N ALA A 288 -15.88 -7.23 8.18
CA ALA A 288 -16.21 -7.81 6.88
C ALA A 288 -15.51 -9.16 6.65
N PHE A 289 -14.25 -9.29 7.08
CA PHE A 289 -13.49 -10.53 7.00
C PHE A 289 -14.07 -11.63 7.88
N ALA A 290 -14.57 -11.28 9.07
CA ALA A 290 -15.31 -12.20 9.91
C ALA A 290 -16.55 -12.74 9.18
N ARG A 291 -17.33 -11.87 8.55
CA ARG A 291 -18.52 -12.26 7.75
C ARG A 291 -18.18 -13.12 6.54
N GLN A 292 -16.97 -12.99 6.01
CA GLN A 292 -16.46 -13.80 4.90
C GLN A 292 -15.84 -15.13 5.34
N GLY A 293 -15.81 -15.41 6.65
CA GLY A 293 -15.26 -16.65 7.20
C GLY A 293 -13.75 -16.76 7.05
N LEU A 294 -13.01 -15.64 7.13
CA LEU A 294 -11.55 -15.69 7.23
C LEU A 294 -11.13 -16.34 8.56
N ASP A 295 -9.90 -16.84 8.60
CA ASP A 295 -9.39 -17.57 9.75
C ASP A 295 -8.77 -16.63 10.80
N GLY A 296 -8.21 -15.49 10.37
CA GLY A 296 -7.68 -14.46 11.27
C GLY A 296 -7.37 -13.16 10.53
N VAL A 297 -6.97 -12.13 11.26
CA VAL A 297 -6.58 -10.82 10.71
C VAL A 297 -5.26 -10.36 11.35
N ILE A 298 -4.39 -9.77 10.53
CA ILE A 298 -3.20 -9.06 10.99
C ILE A 298 -3.39 -7.58 10.70
N GLN A 299 -3.35 -6.76 11.74
CA GLN A 299 -3.35 -5.31 11.66
C GLN A 299 -1.91 -4.79 11.64
N LEU A 300 -1.54 -4.01 10.63
CA LEU A 300 -0.24 -3.37 10.51
C LEU A 300 -0.32 -1.88 10.82
N ALA A 301 0.56 -1.40 11.68
CA ALA A 301 0.62 0.01 12.02
C ALA A 301 2.07 0.45 12.20
N PRO A 302 2.46 1.64 11.71
CA PRO A 302 3.71 2.21 12.15
C PRO A 302 3.59 2.63 13.62
N LEU A 303 4.67 2.51 14.38
CA LEU A 303 4.70 3.01 15.75
C LEU A 303 4.29 4.48 15.76
N THR A 304 3.49 4.88 16.77
CA THR A 304 2.87 6.22 16.91
C THR A 304 1.75 6.57 15.91
N CYS A 305 1.28 5.62 15.09
CA CYS A 305 0.13 5.85 14.21
C CYS A 305 -1.18 5.94 15.00
N MET A 306 -1.57 7.15 15.41
CA MET A 306 -2.77 7.38 16.22
C MET A 306 -4.04 6.70 15.66
N PRO A 307 -4.40 6.81 14.35
CA PRO A 307 -5.59 6.12 13.84
C PRO A 307 -5.61 4.62 14.08
N GLU A 308 -4.49 3.95 13.83
CA GLU A 308 -4.38 2.51 14.00
C GLU A 308 -4.25 2.10 15.48
N ILE A 309 -3.71 2.97 16.34
CA ILE A 309 -3.74 2.79 17.80
C ILE A 309 -5.18 2.82 18.31
N VAL A 310 -6.00 3.76 17.83
CA VAL A 310 -7.43 3.81 18.18
C VAL A 310 -8.16 2.58 17.64
N ALA A 311 -7.91 2.19 16.38
CA ALA A 311 -8.47 0.97 15.81
C ALA A 311 -8.07 -0.28 16.61
N HIS A 312 -6.80 -0.41 16.98
CA HIS A 312 -6.29 -1.52 17.80
C HIS A 312 -7.00 -1.57 19.16
N SER A 313 -7.24 -0.43 19.80
CA SER A 313 -7.92 -0.37 21.11
C SER A 313 -9.34 -0.97 21.10
N VAL A 314 -10.00 -1.00 19.93
CA VAL A 314 -11.35 -1.56 19.77
C VAL A 314 -11.35 -2.96 19.15
N MET A 315 -10.23 -3.44 18.61
CA MET A 315 -10.12 -4.79 18.04
C MET A 315 -10.53 -5.91 19.02
N PRO A 316 -10.20 -5.87 20.33
CA PRO A 316 -10.67 -6.89 21.27
C PRO A 316 -12.20 -7.03 21.32
N ALA A 317 -12.94 -5.93 21.21
CA ALA A 317 -14.40 -5.95 21.16
C ALA A 317 -14.90 -6.58 19.85
N VAL A 318 -14.24 -6.29 18.72
CA VAL A 318 -14.53 -6.93 17.43
C VAL A 318 -14.26 -8.44 17.50
N GLN A 319 -13.13 -8.84 18.08
CA GLN A 319 -12.76 -10.25 18.28
C GLN A 319 -13.80 -10.98 19.14
N GLN A 320 -14.25 -10.37 20.24
CA GLN A 320 -15.26 -10.96 21.12
C GLN A 320 -16.61 -11.12 20.40
N ALA A 321 -17.01 -10.12 19.62
CA ALA A 321 -18.29 -10.15 18.91
C ALA A 321 -18.32 -11.09 17.70
N THR A 322 -17.17 -11.28 17.04
CA THR A 322 -17.08 -12.04 15.77
C THR A 322 -16.42 -13.40 15.91
N GLY A 323 -15.66 -13.64 16.97
CA GLY A 323 -14.83 -14.82 17.15
C GLY A 323 -13.63 -14.89 16.20
N LEU A 324 -13.34 -13.85 15.42
CA LEU A 324 -12.20 -13.78 14.51
C LEU A 324 -10.95 -13.33 15.26
N PRO A 325 -9.86 -14.12 15.33
CA PRO A 325 -8.62 -13.69 15.97
C PRO A 325 -7.95 -12.55 15.20
N VAL A 326 -7.48 -11.54 15.92
CA VAL A 326 -6.74 -10.39 15.38
C VAL A 326 -5.38 -10.30 16.05
N MET A 327 -4.32 -10.06 15.28
CA MET A 327 -2.98 -9.75 15.78
C MET A 327 -2.53 -8.39 15.25
N THR A 328 -2.14 -7.49 16.14
CA THR A 328 -1.58 -6.18 15.76
C THR A 328 -0.06 -6.19 15.78
N ILE A 329 0.57 -5.71 14.71
CA ILE A 329 2.02 -5.58 14.56
C ILE A 329 2.34 -4.10 14.37
N TYR A 330 2.99 -3.53 15.39
CA TYR A 330 3.63 -2.23 15.27
C TYR A 330 5.01 -2.38 14.60
N LEU A 331 5.28 -1.51 13.64
CA LEU A 331 6.50 -1.48 12.85
C LEU A 331 7.23 -0.15 13.06
N ASP A 332 8.53 -0.24 13.30
CA ASP A 332 9.45 0.89 13.47
C ASP A 332 10.82 0.56 12.85
N GLU A 333 11.77 1.48 12.97
CA GLU A 333 13.12 1.30 12.47
C GLU A 333 13.93 0.17 13.13
N GLN A 334 13.55 -0.24 14.35
CA GLN A 334 14.21 -1.28 15.12
C GLN A 334 13.61 -2.67 14.88
N THR A 335 12.51 -2.74 14.13
CA THR A 335 11.81 -4.00 13.87
C THR A 335 12.69 -4.98 13.10
N GLY A 336 13.03 -6.09 13.77
CA GLY A 336 13.82 -7.18 13.25
C GLY A 336 12.98 -8.28 12.56
N GLU A 337 13.54 -8.88 11.52
CA GLU A 337 12.86 -9.92 10.72
C GLU A 337 12.59 -11.20 11.52
N ALA A 338 13.55 -11.62 12.35
CA ALA A 338 13.39 -12.84 13.16
C ALA A 338 12.22 -12.72 14.15
N GLY A 339 12.10 -11.56 14.82
CA GLY A 339 11.01 -11.31 15.76
C GLY A 339 9.64 -11.27 15.08
N LEU A 340 9.55 -10.70 13.87
CA LEU A 340 8.32 -10.77 13.07
C LEU A 340 7.99 -12.22 12.71
N GLN A 341 8.96 -12.98 12.18
CA GLN A 341 8.78 -14.34 11.72
C GLN A 341 8.22 -15.25 12.82
N THR A 342 8.79 -15.23 14.02
CA THR A 342 8.32 -16.04 15.15
C THR A 342 6.89 -15.69 15.56
N ARG A 343 6.50 -14.40 15.49
CA ARG A 343 5.12 -13.97 15.79
C ARG A 343 4.14 -14.48 14.74
N LEU A 344 4.52 -14.47 13.46
CA LEU A 344 3.69 -15.02 12.38
C LEU A 344 3.51 -16.53 12.54
N GLU A 345 4.57 -17.26 12.86
CA GLU A 345 4.53 -18.71 13.12
C GLU A 345 3.61 -19.05 14.29
N ALA A 346 3.77 -18.36 15.43
CA ALA A 346 2.90 -18.57 16.59
C ALA A 346 1.42 -18.26 16.28
N PHE A 347 1.14 -17.17 15.54
CA PHE A 347 -0.22 -16.84 15.13
C PHE A 347 -0.80 -17.88 14.17
N PHE A 348 -0.01 -18.32 13.19
CA PHE A 348 -0.38 -19.37 12.25
C PHE A 348 -0.72 -20.70 12.94
N ASP A 349 0.11 -21.15 13.88
CA ASP A 349 -0.11 -22.38 14.65
C ASP A 349 -1.40 -22.31 15.49
N MET A 350 -1.64 -21.15 16.13
CA MET A 350 -2.88 -20.90 16.86
C MET A 350 -4.11 -21.01 15.94
N LEU A 351 -4.05 -20.41 14.75
CA LEU A 351 -5.14 -20.45 13.78
C LEU A 351 -5.37 -21.86 13.22
N GLN A 352 -4.30 -22.59 12.91
CA GLN A 352 -4.39 -23.98 12.47
C GLN A 352 -5.09 -24.86 13.52
N TRP A 353 -4.72 -24.72 14.79
CA TRP A 353 -5.34 -25.46 15.88
C TRP A 353 -6.84 -25.14 16.02
N GLN A 354 -7.23 -23.87 15.90
CA GLN A 354 -8.63 -23.47 15.93
C GLN A 354 -9.41 -24.02 14.72
N LYS A 355 -8.81 -24.03 13.53
CA LYS A 355 -9.44 -24.56 12.32
C LYS A 355 -9.61 -26.07 12.38
N GLY A 356 -8.61 -26.79 12.87
CA GLY A 356 -8.68 -28.23 13.09
C GLY A 356 -9.84 -28.64 14.01
N LYS A 357 -10.10 -27.84 15.07
CA LYS A 357 -11.28 -28.01 15.95
C LYS A 357 -12.63 -27.69 15.31
N ARG A 358 -12.67 -26.91 14.23
CA ARG A 358 -13.92 -26.59 13.51
C ARG A 358 -14.25 -27.63 12.45
N THR A 359 -13.25 -28.37 11.96
CA THR A 359 -13.39 -29.36 10.87
C THR A 359 -13.47 -30.81 11.33
N GLY A 360 -13.10 -31.11 12.58
CA GLY A 360 -13.31 -32.41 13.23
C GLY A 360 -14.41 -32.31 14.26
#